data_AF-A0A2I0ERL7-F1
#
_entry.id   AF-A0A2I0ERL7-F1
#
_cell.length_a   1.000
_cell.length_b   1.000
_cell.length_c   1.000
_cell.angle_alpha   90.00
_cell.angle_beta   90.00
_cell.angle_gamma   90.00
#
_symmetry.space_group_name_H-M   'P 1'
#
loop_
_entity.id
_entity.type
_entity.pdbx_description
1 polymer ?
#
loop_
_entity_poly.entity_id
_entity_poly.type
_entity_poly.pdbx_seq_one_letter_code
_entity_poly.pdbx_strand_id
1 'polypeptide(L)' 'MKILRIILQLASIGFGAYVLWSQNFTLMPYVMLTLGMFMLVAGFERIQNDRKEFWGYMFVLSSLFILFVSAQAFLVSA' A
#
# COMPACT_ATOMS: atom_id res chain seq x y z
N MET A 1 11.45 6.04 9.12
CA MET A 1 10.68 5.22 8.15
C MET A 1 10.41 3.79 8.60
N LYS A 2 11.33 3.10 9.32
CA LYS A 2 11.15 1.69 9.73
C LYS A 2 9.88 1.38 10.55
N ILE A 3 9.57 2.15 11.59
CA ILE A 3 8.41 1.88 12.47
C ILE A 3 7.09 2.05 11.72
N LEU A 4 6.93 3.15 10.98
CA LEU A 4 5.74 3.40 10.16
C LEU A 4 5.51 2.29 9.12
N ARG A 5 6.58 1.84 8.47
CA ARG A 5 6.56 0.73 7.52
C ARG A 5 6.09 -0.57 8.17
N ILE A 6 6.58 -0.90 9.37
CA ILE A 6 6.18 -2.10 10.11
C ILE A 6 4.69 -2.05 10.47
N ILE A 7 4.20 -0.92 10.97
CA ILE A 7 2.78 -0.74 11.32
C ILE A 7 1.90 -0.90 10.08
N LEU A 8 2.25 -0.25 8.97
CA LEU A 8 1.53 -0.36 7.69
C LEU A 8 1.53 -1.79 7.18
N GLN A 9 2.66 -2.50 7.29
CA GLN A 9 2.78 -3.89 6.83
C GLN A 9 1.89 -4.83 7.65
N LEU A 10 1.90 -4.69 8.99
CA LEU A 10 1.02 -5.44 9.88
C LEU A 10 -0.45 -5.15 9.61
N ALA A 11 -0.81 -3.88 9.39
CA ALA A 11 -2.18 -3.49 9.05
C ALA A 11 -2.62 -4.10 7.71
N SER A 12 -1.81 -4.01 6.66
CA SER A 12 -2.12 -4.60 5.35
C SER A 12 -2.26 -6.12 5.40
N ILE A 13 -1.39 -6.82 6.14
CA ILE A 13 -1.48 -8.27 6.31
C ILE A 13 -2.75 -8.63 7.10
N GLY A 14 -3.05 -7.90 8.17
CA GLY A 14 -4.25 -8.13 8.99
C GLY A 14 -5.54 -7.93 8.19
N PHE A 15 -5.66 -6.83 7.46
CA PHE A 15 -6.81 -6.59 6.59
C PHE A 15 -6.89 -7.59 5.44
N GLY A 16 -5.76 -7.93 4.81
CA GLY A 16 -5.72 -8.93 3.73
C GLY A 16 -6.16 -10.31 4.20
N ALA A 17 -5.66 -10.75 5.37
CA ALA A 17 -6.08 -12.01 5.98
C ALA A 17 -7.57 -12.00 6.33
N TYR A 18 -8.09 -10.89 6.85
CA TYR A 18 -9.51 -10.76 7.17
C TYR A 18 -10.40 -10.82 5.93
N VAL A 19 -10.04 -10.12 4.85
CA VAL A 19 -10.79 -10.15 3.58
C VAL A 19 -10.80 -11.55 2.98
N LEU A 20 -9.66 -12.25 2.97
CA LEU A 20 -9.56 -13.60 2.45
C LEU A 20 -10.34 -14.61 3.31
N TRP A 21 -10.26 -14.47 4.64
CA TRP A 21 -10.97 -15.34 5.57
C TRP A 21 -12.49 -15.15 5.50
N SER A 22 -12.94 -13.89 5.51
CA SER A 22 -14.37 -13.56 5.45
C SER A 22 -14.98 -13.73 4.06
N GLN A 23 -14.14 -13.90 3.02
CA GLN A 23 -14.51 -13.82 1.61
C GLN A 23 -15.29 -12.54 1.26
N ASN A 24 -15.20 -11.52 2.12
CA ASN A 24 -15.95 -10.28 1.99
C ASN A 24 -15.01 -9.17 1.53
N PHE A 25 -15.14 -8.81 0.26
CA PHE A 25 -14.29 -7.84 -0.41
C PHE A 25 -14.71 -6.38 -0.17
N THR A 26 -15.71 -6.10 0.67
CA THR A 26 -16.07 -4.72 1.05
C THR A 26 -14.91 -3.96 1.69
N LEU A 27 -13.98 -4.67 2.33
CA LEU A 27 -12.79 -4.08 2.94
C LEU A 27 -11.57 -4.04 1.99
N MET A 28 -11.71 -4.54 0.76
CA MET A 28 -10.63 -4.55 -0.22
C MET A 28 -10.08 -3.15 -0.57
N PRO A 29 -10.92 -2.09 -0.66
CA PRO A 29 -10.41 -0.72 -0.82
C PRO A 29 -9.46 -0.29 0.30
N TYR A 30 -9.74 -0.68 1.56
CA TYR A 30 -8.89 -0.41 2.72
C TYR A 30 -7.58 -1.22 2.69
N VAL A 31 -7.62 -2.47 2.23
CA VAL A 31 -6.42 -3.29 2.00
C VAL A 31 -5.51 -2.62 0.96
N MET A 32 -6.09 -2.19 -0.16
CA MET A 32 -5.35 -1.51 -1.23
C MET A 32 -4.77 -0.16 -0.78
N LEU A 33 -5.51 0.60 0.04
CA LEU A 33 -5.05 1.88 0.58
C LEU A 33 -3.82 1.70 1.48
N THR A 34 -3.91 0.77 2.44
CA THR A 34 -2.80 0.48 3.36
C THR A 34 -1.59 -0.09 2.62
N LEU A 35 -1.80 -0.97 1.62
CA LEU A 35 -0.73 -1.48 0.77
C LEU A 35 -0.08 -0.38 -0.08
N GLY A 36 -0.87 0.52 -0.64
CA GLY A 36 -0.37 1.68 -1.41
C GLY A 36 0.51 2.57 -0.54
N MET A 37 0.07 2.90 0.67
CA MET A 37 0.87 3.66 1.63
C MET A 37 2.15 2.93 2.05
N PHE A 38 2.08 1.61 2.30
CA PHE A 38 3.25 0.80 2.59
C PHE A 38 4.28 0.85 1.45
N MET A 39 3.84 0.66 0.20
CA MET A 39 4.72 0.73 -0.96
C MET A 39 5.32 2.12 -1.16
N LEU A 40 4.56 3.19 -0.89
CA LEU A 40 5.05 4.56 -0.91
C LEU A 40 6.22 4.74 0.07
N VAL A 41 6.01 4.36 1.33
CA VAL A 41 7.02 4.48 2.40
C VAL A 41 8.25 3.62 2.09
N ALA A 42 8.05 2.40 1.57
CA ALA A 42 9.14 1.51 1.16
C ALA A 42 9.92 2.05 -0.05
N GLY A 43 9.24 2.66 -1.03
CA GLY A 43 9.86 3.31 -2.18
C GLY A 43 10.72 4.50 -1.76
N PHE A 44 10.21 5.37 -0.88
CA PHE A 44 10.96 6.48 -0.32
C PHE A 44 12.16 6.01 0.52
N GLU A 45 12.01 4.96 1.34
CA GLU A 45 13.12 4.38 2.10
C GLU A 45 14.22 3.87 1.16
N ARG A 46 13.87 3.20 0.05
CA ARG A 46 14.84 2.76 -0.96
C ARG A 46 15.56 3.92 -1.65
N ILE A 47 14.84 4.98 -2.01
CA ILE A 47 15.43 6.19 -2.64
C ILE A 47 16.38 6.91 -1.67
N GLN A 48 16.06 6.90 -0.38
CA GLN A 48 16.85 7.58 0.66
C GLN A 48 18.10 6.79 1.08
N ASN A 49 18.00 5.46 1.17
CA ASN A 49 19.10 4.60 1.64
C ASN A 49 20.10 4.24 0.53
N ASP A 50 19.63 4.07 -0.72
CA ASP A 50 20.50 3.74 -1.86
C ASP A 50 20.42 4.85 -2.90
N ARG A 51 21.58 5.33 -3.35
CA ARG A 51 21.68 6.46 -4.27
C ARG A 51 21.02 6.13 -5.61
N LYS A 52 19.73 6.44 -5.75
CA LYS A 52 18.99 6.49 -7.02
C LYS A 52 18.87 5.15 -7.74
N GLU A 53 18.56 4.06 -7.04
CA GLU A 53 18.10 2.87 -7.75
C GLU A 53 16.77 3.18 -8.45
N PHE A 54 16.73 2.98 -9.77
CA PHE A 54 15.54 3.13 -10.61
C PHE A 54 14.31 2.41 -10.01
N TRP A 55 14.55 1.30 -9.31
CA TRP A 55 13.56 0.52 -8.58
C TRP A 55 12.82 1.30 -7.49
N GLY A 56 13.47 2.25 -6.80
CA GLY A 56 12.84 3.09 -5.79
C GLY A 56 11.77 4.00 -6.40
N TYR A 57 12.08 4.66 -7.52
CA TYR A 57 11.14 5.49 -8.27
C TYR A 57 9.99 4.67 -8.86
N MET A 58 10.29 3.49 -9.37
CA MET A 58 9.26 2.58 -9.91
C MET A 58 8.29 2.12 -8.81
N PHE A 59 8.78 1.90 -7.58
CA PHE A 59 7.95 1.60 -6.41
C PHE A 59 7.04 2.76 -6.04
N VAL A 60 7.57 4.00 -6.04
CA VAL A 60 6.77 5.20 -5.78
C VAL A 60 5.68 5.37 -6.86
N LEU A 61 6.01 5.20 -8.14
CA LEU A 61 5.02 5.29 -9.21
C LEU A 61 3.92 4.22 -9.08
N SER A 62 4.32 2.98 -8.77
CA SER A 62 3.38 1.86 -8.54
C SER A 62 2.46 2.14 -7.35
N SER A 63 3.01 2.70 -6.26
CA SER A 63 2.22 3.04 -5.08
C SER A 63 1.21 4.16 -5.34
N LEU A 64 1.55 5.16 -6.15
CA LEU A 64 0.62 6.22 -6.56
C LEU A 64 -0.53 5.65 -7.39
N PHE A 65 -0.23 4.71 -8.30
CA PHE A 65 -1.25 4.02 -9.07
C PHE A 65 -2.19 3.20 -8.17
N ILE A 66 -1.64 2.43 -7.22
CA ILE A 66 -2.44 1.65 -6.26
C ILE A 66 -3.32 2.54 -5.39
N LEU A 67 -2.81 3.69 -4.93
CA LEU A 67 -3.61 4.67 -4.20
C LEU A 67 -4.71 5.29 -5.07
N PHE A 68 -4.44 5.59 -6.33
CA PHE A 68 -5.44 6.08 -7.26
C PHE A 68 -6.56 5.05 -7.49
N VAL A 69 -6.21 3.79 -7.72
CA VAL A 69 -7.16 2.68 -7.86
C VAL A 69 -7.97 2.48 -6.57
N SER A 70 -7.32 2.56 -5.40
CA SER A 70 -8.01 2.49 -4.12
C SER A 70 -9.00 3.64 -3.94
N ALA A 71 -8.61 4.88 -4.23
CA ALA A 71 -9.49 6.04 -4.18
C ALA A 71 -10.68 5.92 -5.15
N GLN A 72 -10.44 5.44 -6.37
CA GLN A 72 -11.52 5.15 -7.32
C GLN A 72 -12.45 4.07 -6.78
N ALA A 73 -11.91 2.98 -6.22
CA ALA A 73 -12.70 1.91 -5.63
C ALA A 73 -13.58 2.45 -4.50
N PHE A 74 -13.04 3.29 -3.61
CA PHE A 74 -13.82 3.98 -2.57
C PHE A 74 -14.95 4.84 -3.15
N LEU A 75 -14.68 5.63 -4.18
CA LEU A 75 -15.67 6.53 -4.79
C LEU A 75 -16.76 5.80 -5.58
N VAL A 76 -16.46 4.62 -6.12
CA VAL A 76 -17.42 3.80 -6.89
C VAL A 76 -18.22 2.85 -5.99
N SER A 77 -17.70 2.52 -4.80
CA SER A 77 -18.35 1.61 -3.83
C SER A 77 -18.96 2.31 -2.61
N ALA A 78 -18.91 3.64 -2.54
CA ALA A 78 -19.62 4.49 -1.57
C ALA A 78 -20.94 4.99 -2.13
#